data_AF-A0AAW2SLG2-F1
#
_entry.id   AF-A0AAW2SLG2-F1
#
_cell.length_a   1.000
_cell.length_b   1.000
_cell.length_c   1.000
_cell.angle_alpha   90.00
_cell.angle_beta   90.00
_cell.angle_gamma   90.00
#
_symmetry.space_group_name_H-M   'P 1'
#
loop_
_entity.id
_entity.type
_entity.pdbx_description
1 polymer ?
#
loop_
_entity_poly.entity_id
_entity_poly.type
_entity_poly.pdbx_seq_one_letter_code
_entity_poly.pdbx_strand_id
1 'polypeptide(L)'
;MFVDFAKNPSFAALSLLKAIVHRKLVVPEIYDIVQIVAELMVQSQLEPIRKKCSQILLQFLLGYHLSEKRLQQHLDFLLANLRCAITTMFVHLVVSLANDDDSKVRSMTAAAIKCLIGNVNTHSLHSILEYSLSWYLGGNHNLWSAAAQVLGLLVEVMRKSFEKHLSRVLPVLRNILQSALSAVTSIQQNSSDEAVASFWKEAYYSLVLLEKLLCQFHNLFFDREFE
;
A
#
# COMPACT_ATOMS: atom_id res chain seq x y z
N MET A 1 -3.10 22.71 32.29
CA MET A 1 -3.28 21.25 32.41
C MET A 1 -3.45 20.54 31.06
N PHE A 2 -4.15 21.13 30.07
CA PHE A 2 -4.37 20.47 28.77
C PHE A 2 -3.29 20.70 27.70
N VAL A 3 -2.39 21.66 27.91
CA VAL A 3 -1.32 22.02 26.94
C VAL A 3 -0.24 20.92 26.81
N ASP A 4 -0.11 20.03 27.80
CA ASP A 4 0.83 18.89 27.77
C ASP A 4 0.18 17.54 27.44
N PHE A 5 -1.12 17.53 27.12
CA PHE A 5 -1.88 16.30 26.91
C PHE A 5 -1.37 15.48 25.71
N ALA A 6 -0.87 16.17 24.68
CA ALA A 6 -0.25 15.54 23.50
C ALA A 6 1.15 14.97 23.80
N LYS A 7 1.91 15.59 24.72
CA LYS A 7 3.31 15.23 25.00
C LYS A 7 3.42 14.07 25.98
N ASN A 8 2.56 14.01 27.00
CA ASN A 8 2.56 12.96 28.02
C ASN A 8 1.13 12.59 28.45
N PRO A 9 0.38 11.83 27.63
CA PRO A 9 -0.97 11.41 27.97
C PRO A 9 -0.94 10.39 29.12
N SER A 10 -1.47 10.77 30.28
CA SER A 10 -1.66 9.83 31.39
C SER A 10 -3.03 9.14 31.30
N PHE A 11 -3.08 7.86 31.67
CA PHE A 11 -4.33 7.09 31.66
C PHE A 11 -5.40 7.68 32.60
N ALA A 12 -4.97 8.28 33.72
CA ALA A 12 -5.85 8.99 34.64
C ALA A 12 -6.47 10.24 33.98
N ALA A 13 -5.68 11.05 33.29
CA ALA A 13 -6.17 12.23 32.59
C ALA A 13 -7.13 11.86 31.44
N LEU A 14 -6.84 10.78 30.69
CA LEU A 14 -7.77 10.23 29.69
C LEU A 14 -9.07 9.72 30.31
N SER A 15 -9.00 9.11 31.50
CA SER A 15 -10.19 8.65 32.21
C SER A 15 -11.05 9.81 32.70
N LEU A 16 -10.43 10.89 33.19
CA LEU A 16 -11.12 12.13 33.52
C LEU A 16 -11.76 12.76 32.28
N LEU A 17 -11.02 12.88 31.18
CA LEU A 17 -11.54 13.41 29.92
C LEU A 17 -12.73 12.60 29.41
N LYS A 18 -12.66 11.26 29.46
CA LYS A 18 -13.79 10.39 29.10
C LYS A 18 -15.04 10.70 29.92
N ALA A 19 -14.89 10.92 31.23
CA ALA A 19 -16.00 11.30 32.10
C ALA A 19 -16.57 12.69 31.76
N ILE A 20 -15.71 13.65 31.41
CA ILE A 20 -16.13 14.99 30.95
C ILE A 20 -16.92 14.88 29.63
N VAL A 21 -16.38 14.14 28.66
CA VAL A 21 -17.05 13.89 27.38
C VAL A 21 -18.39 13.18 27.60
N HIS A 22 -18.48 12.25 28.56
CA HIS A 22 -19.74 11.61 28.95
C HIS A 22 -20.82 12.56 29.41
N ARG A 23 -20.44 13.60 30.15
CA ARG A 23 -21.37 14.63 30.62
C ARG A 23 -21.76 15.65 29.54
N LYS A 24 -21.29 15.49 28.30
CA LYS A 24 -21.62 16.34 27.14
C LYS A 24 -21.33 17.83 27.36
N LEU A 25 -20.20 18.15 27.99
CA LEU A 25 -19.77 19.53 28.18
C LEU A 25 -19.43 20.18 26.82
N VAL A 26 -20.22 21.17 26.40
CA VAL A 26 -20.05 21.86 25.11
C VAL A 26 -19.25 23.15 25.30
N VAL A 27 -17.92 23.05 25.18
CA VAL A 27 -17.00 24.20 25.18
C VAL A 27 -15.94 24.03 24.08
N PRO A 28 -15.40 25.11 23.49
CA PRO A 28 -14.44 25.05 22.39
C PRO A 28 -13.25 24.13 22.66
N GLU A 29 -12.73 24.15 23.89
CA GLU A 29 -11.54 23.41 24.30
C GLU A 29 -11.72 21.88 24.19
N ILE A 30 -12.95 21.38 24.35
CA ILE A 30 -13.24 19.95 24.18
C ILE A 30 -13.02 19.53 22.72
N TYR A 31 -13.34 20.40 21.76
CA TYR A 31 -13.14 20.10 20.35
C TYR A 31 -11.65 20.03 19.99
N ASP A 32 -10.85 20.95 20.52
CA ASP A 32 -9.40 20.96 20.32
C ASP A 32 -8.74 19.71 20.94
N ILE A 33 -9.18 19.33 22.14
CA ILE A 33 -8.67 18.13 22.82
C ILE A 33 -9.07 16.86 22.07
N VAL A 34 -10.28 16.78 21.51
CA VAL A 34 -10.71 15.59 20.74
C VAL A 34 -9.85 15.38 19.50
N GLN A 35 -9.35 16.45 18.89
CA GLN A 35 -8.39 16.34 17.79
C GLN A 35 -7.09 15.65 18.25
N ILE A 36 -6.54 16.06 19.41
CA ILE A 36 -5.37 15.42 20.02
C ILE A 36 -5.67 13.96 20.37
N VAL A 37 -6.86 13.66 20.89
CA VAL A 37 -7.30 12.29 21.19
C VAL A 37 -7.32 11.43 19.92
N ALA A 38 -7.78 11.98 18.79
CA ALA A 38 -7.79 11.28 17.51
C ALA A 38 -6.37 10.96 17.03
N GLU A 39 -5.41 11.89 17.20
CA GLU A 39 -3.99 11.66 16.89
C GLU A 39 -3.38 10.59 17.81
N LEU A 40 -3.58 10.69 19.12
CA LEU A 40 -3.09 9.73 20.10
C LEU A 40 -3.67 8.32 19.92
N MET A 41 -4.90 8.22 19.41
CA MET A 41 -5.51 6.93 19.07
C MET A 41 -4.68 6.17 18.02
N VAL A 42 -4.04 6.88 17.10
CA VAL A 42 -3.27 6.30 16.00
C VAL A 42 -1.78 6.20 16.33
N GLN A 43 -1.21 7.26 16.90
CA GLN A 43 0.26 7.41 17.02
C GLN A 43 0.84 6.85 18.32
N SER A 44 0.03 6.65 19.37
CA SER A 44 0.54 6.17 20.66
C SER A 44 1.11 4.76 20.56
N GLN A 45 2.32 4.55 21.07
CA GLN A 45 2.95 3.23 21.17
C GLN A 45 2.28 2.34 22.22
N LEU A 46 1.63 2.93 23.23
CA LEU A 46 0.94 2.20 24.30
C LEU A 46 -0.49 1.83 23.89
N GLU A 47 -0.77 0.53 23.81
CA GLU A 47 -2.10 0.00 23.48
C GLU A 47 -3.21 0.46 24.44
N PRO A 48 -3.01 0.51 25.78
CA PRO A 48 -4.04 1.00 26.70
C PRO A 48 -4.48 2.44 26.39
N ILE A 49 -3.54 3.28 25.93
CA ILE A 49 -3.81 4.66 25.54
C ILE A 49 -4.61 4.69 24.24
N ARG A 50 -4.17 3.97 23.19
CA ARG A 50 -4.89 3.90 21.91
C ARG A 50 -6.35 3.47 22.11
N LYS A 51 -6.56 2.42 22.91
CA LYS A 51 -7.90 1.88 23.22
C LYS A 51 -8.77 2.90 23.97
N LYS A 52 -8.20 3.61 24.94
CA LYS A 52 -8.94 4.64 25.70
C LYS A 52 -9.29 5.84 24.81
N CYS A 53 -8.36 6.30 23.97
CA CYS A 53 -8.60 7.37 23.01
C CYS A 53 -9.70 7.01 22.01
N SER A 54 -9.69 5.78 21.48
CA SER A 54 -10.76 5.27 20.60
C SER A 54 -12.14 5.35 21.26
N GLN A 55 -12.25 4.95 22.52
CA GLN A 55 -13.50 5.05 23.27
C GLN A 55 -13.97 6.50 23.44
N ILE A 56 -13.05 7.43 23.73
CA ILE A 56 -13.37 8.85 23.89
C ILE A 56 -13.85 9.45 22.57
N LEU A 57 -13.15 9.18 21.47
CA LEU A 57 -13.50 9.66 20.13
C LEU A 57 -14.88 9.14 19.71
N LEU A 58 -15.14 7.83 19.83
CA LEU A 58 -16.44 7.24 19.50
C LEU A 58 -17.57 7.85 20.33
N GLN A 59 -17.34 8.02 21.62
CA GLN A 59 -18.31 8.60 22.53
C GLN A 59 -18.62 10.07 22.19
N PHE A 60 -17.61 10.83 21.77
CA PHE A 60 -17.79 12.19 21.28
C PHE A 60 -18.59 12.22 19.98
N LEU A 61 -18.20 11.43 18.98
CA LEU A 61 -18.87 11.36 17.67
C LEU A 61 -20.35 10.99 17.77
N LEU A 62 -20.70 10.07 18.68
CA LEU A 62 -22.09 9.62 18.89
C LEU A 62 -22.88 10.50 19.87
N GLY A 63 -22.20 11.22 20.76
CA GLY A 63 -22.83 11.91 21.88
C GLY A 63 -23.01 13.42 21.70
N TYR A 64 -22.21 14.05 20.83
CA TYR A 64 -22.17 15.49 20.64
C TYR A 64 -22.93 15.93 19.37
N HIS A 65 -23.50 17.13 19.43
CA HIS A 65 -24.06 17.78 18.24
C HIS A 65 -22.91 18.35 17.42
N LEU A 66 -22.55 17.64 16.34
CA LEU A 66 -21.52 18.04 15.41
C LEU A 66 -22.16 18.69 14.19
N SER A 67 -21.60 19.83 13.76
CA SER A 67 -21.87 20.33 12.41
C SER A 67 -21.42 19.30 11.37
N GLU A 68 -22.11 19.22 10.24
CA GLU A 68 -21.74 18.33 9.12
C GLU A 68 -20.26 18.45 8.74
N LYS A 69 -19.73 19.69 8.66
CA LYS A 69 -18.32 19.97 8.39
C LYS A 69 -17.36 19.29 9.39
N ARG A 70 -17.68 19.31 10.68
CA ARG A 70 -16.85 18.70 11.74
C ARG A 70 -16.93 17.18 11.72
N LEU A 71 -18.13 16.64 11.48
CA LEU A 71 -18.28 15.19 11.31
C LEU A 71 -17.45 14.71 10.11
N GLN A 72 -17.53 15.42 8.99
CA GLN A 72 -16.73 15.11 7.79
C GLN A 72 -15.23 15.17 8.08
N GLN A 73 -14.73 16.17 8.79
CA GLN A 73 -13.32 16.25 9.17
C GLN A 73 -12.84 15.03 9.98
N HIS A 74 -13.63 14.56 10.94
CA HIS A 74 -13.28 13.36 11.70
C HIS A 74 -13.33 12.09 10.85
N LEU A 75 -14.30 11.97 9.94
CA LEU A 75 -14.37 10.86 8.99
C LEU A 75 -13.17 10.86 8.03
N ASP A 76 -12.83 12.02 7.47
CA ASP A 76 -11.68 12.20 6.59
C ASP A 76 -10.37 11.83 7.30
N PHE A 77 -10.21 12.23 8.57
CA PHE A 77 -9.06 11.84 9.39
C PHE A 77 -8.97 10.32 9.58
N LEU A 78 -10.08 9.66 9.92
CA LEU A 78 -10.11 8.20 10.09
C LEU A 78 -9.79 7.47 8.78
N LEU A 79 -10.38 7.92 7.67
CA LEU A 79 -10.13 7.37 6.33
C LEU A 79 -8.67 7.60 5.91
N ALA A 80 -8.10 8.77 6.16
CA ALA A 80 -6.70 9.06 5.85
C ALA A 80 -5.74 8.16 6.63
N ASN A 81 -5.99 7.91 7.91
CA ASN A 81 -5.16 7.03 8.73
C ASN A 81 -5.27 5.55 8.30
N LEU A 82 -6.49 5.06 8.03
CA LEU A 82 -6.68 3.71 7.50
C LEU A 82 -5.98 3.53 6.15
N ARG A 83 -6.10 4.51 5.25
CA ARG A 83 -5.43 4.49 3.95
C ARG A 83 -3.91 4.52 4.10
N CYS A 84 -3.38 5.42 4.92
CA CYS A 84 -1.96 5.54 5.17
C CYS A 84 -1.38 4.24 5.74
N ALA A 85 -2.07 3.59 6.69
CA ALA A 85 -1.66 2.31 7.25
C ALA A 85 -1.60 1.20 6.19
N ILE A 86 -2.62 1.10 5.32
CA ILE A 86 -2.62 0.11 4.22
C ILE A 86 -1.47 0.38 3.25
N THR A 87 -1.26 1.64 2.84
CA THR A 87 -0.21 2.01 1.89
C THR A 87 1.18 1.79 2.46
N THR A 88 1.44 2.20 3.71
CA THR A 88 2.75 2.00 4.37
C THR A 88 3.04 0.52 4.57
N MET A 89 2.08 -0.25 5.07
CA MET A 89 2.22 -1.70 5.21
C MET A 89 2.49 -2.37 3.86
N PHE A 90 1.76 -1.98 2.81
CA PHE A 90 1.98 -2.49 1.46
C PHE A 90 3.42 -2.22 0.99
N VAL A 91 3.92 -0.99 1.10
CA VAL A 91 5.30 -0.66 0.68
C VAL A 91 6.34 -1.46 1.49
N HIS A 92 6.16 -1.61 2.80
CA HIS A 92 7.06 -2.43 3.63
C HIS A 92 7.09 -3.90 3.18
N LEU A 93 5.92 -4.47 2.86
CA LEU A 93 5.84 -5.82 2.32
C LEU A 93 6.54 -5.93 0.96
N VAL A 94 6.41 -4.93 0.07
CA VAL A 94 7.10 -4.94 -1.23
C VAL A 94 8.62 -4.88 -1.07
N VAL A 95 9.11 -4.05 -0.16
CA VAL A 95 10.55 -3.96 0.15
C VAL A 95 11.07 -5.30 0.68
N SER A 96 10.33 -5.96 1.58
CA SER A 96 10.68 -7.30 2.07
C SER A 96 10.63 -8.34 0.94
N LEU A 97 9.60 -8.31 0.09
CA LEU A 97 9.49 -9.23 -1.06
C LEU A 97 10.70 -9.13 -2.00
N ALA A 98 11.17 -7.91 -2.26
CA ALA A 98 12.25 -7.66 -3.21
C ALA A 98 13.65 -7.96 -2.65
N ASN A 99 13.85 -7.76 -1.34
CA ASN A 99 15.18 -7.69 -0.75
C ASN A 99 15.47 -8.73 0.35
N ASP A 100 14.48 -9.47 0.84
CA ASP A 100 14.71 -10.46 1.89
C ASP A 100 15.51 -11.65 1.33
N ASP A 101 16.53 -12.11 2.04
CA ASP A 101 17.39 -13.21 1.61
C ASP A 101 16.70 -14.58 1.75
N ASP A 102 15.76 -14.72 2.70
CA ASP A 102 15.06 -15.97 2.98
C ASP A 102 13.90 -16.18 1.99
N SER A 103 13.98 -17.27 1.21
CA SER A 103 12.97 -17.62 0.21
C SER A 103 11.59 -17.90 0.80
N LYS A 104 11.54 -18.42 2.04
CA LYS A 104 10.30 -18.65 2.78
C LYS A 104 9.70 -17.32 3.22
N VAL A 105 10.51 -16.35 3.66
CA VAL A 105 10.02 -15.01 4.00
C VAL A 105 9.47 -14.31 2.77
N ARG A 106 10.16 -14.36 1.62
CA ARG A 106 9.64 -13.83 0.36
C ARG A 106 8.30 -14.47 -0.03
N SER A 107 8.18 -15.79 0.11
CA SER A 107 6.94 -16.53 -0.16
C SER A 107 5.79 -16.12 0.76
N MET A 108 6.04 -16.04 2.07
CA MET A 108 5.05 -15.58 3.06
C MET A 108 4.64 -14.13 2.81
N THR A 109 5.59 -13.28 2.43
CA THR A 109 5.36 -11.87 2.11
C THR A 109 4.51 -11.73 0.85
N ALA A 110 4.78 -12.51 -0.20
CA ALA A 110 3.93 -12.55 -1.40
C ALA A 110 2.50 -12.99 -1.07
N ALA A 111 2.33 -14.00 -0.20
CA ALA A 111 1.02 -14.44 0.27
C ALA A 111 0.30 -13.34 1.08
N ALA A 112 1.02 -12.62 1.95
CA ALA A 112 0.48 -11.49 2.71
C ALA A 112 0.05 -10.33 1.79
N ILE A 113 0.85 -9.98 0.78
CA ILE A 113 0.51 -8.96 -0.23
C ILE A 113 -0.74 -9.40 -1.00
N LYS A 114 -0.78 -10.65 -1.47
CA LYS A 114 -1.93 -11.17 -2.21
C LYS A 114 -3.21 -11.16 -1.36
N CYS A 115 -3.09 -11.54 -0.08
CA CYS A 115 -4.18 -11.46 0.89
C CYS A 115 -4.64 -10.00 1.09
N LEU A 116 -3.72 -9.06 1.26
CA LEU A 116 -4.03 -7.63 1.39
C LEU A 116 -4.81 -7.13 0.17
N ILE A 117 -4.28 -7.34 -1.03
CA ILE A 117 -4.88 -6.90 -2.29
C ILE A 117 -6.29 -7.49 -2.49
N GLY A 118 -6.50 -8.76 -2.10
CA GLY A 118 -7.79 -9.43 -2.21
C GLY A 118 -8.85 -8.98 -1.20
N ASN A 119 -8.44 -8.34 -0.10
CA ASN A 119 -9.34 -8.00 1.02
C ASN A 119 -9.54 -6.49 1.23
N VAL A 120 -8.85 -5.64 0.47
CA VAL A 120 -9.03 -4.18 0.54
C VAL A 120 -10.20 -3.70 -0.33
N ASN A 121 -10.74 -2.53 0.01
CA ASN A 121 -11.76 -1.89 -0.82
C ASN A 121 -11.22 -1.44 -2.20
N THR A 122 -12.12 -1.20 -3.15
CA THR A 122 -11.79 -0.84 -4.54
C THR A 122 -10.87 0.37 -4.65
N HIS A 123 -11.05 1.39 -3.81
CA HIS A 123 -10.21 2.60 -3.82
C HIS A 123 -8.76 2.29 -3.41
N SER A 124 -8.58 1.50 -2.34
CA SER A 124 -7.26 1.11 -1.85
C SER A 124 -6.56 0.17 -2.82
N LEU A 125 -7.31 -0.76 -3.43
CA LEU A 125 -6.84 -1.61 -4.52
C LEU A 125 -6.33 -0.78 -5.71
N HIS A 126 -7.12 0.22 -6.13
CA HIS A 126 -6.71 1.14 -7.20
C HIS A 126 -5.44 1.92 -6.83
N SER A 127 -5.31 2.35 -5.57
CA SER A 127 -4.11 3.05 -5.09
C SER A 127 -2.88 2.14 -5.15
N ILE A 128 -2.99 0.89 -4.68
CA ILE A 128 -1.92 -0.12 -4.75
C ILE A 128 -1.51 -0.40 -6.20
N LEU A 129 -2.49 -0.52 -7.10
CA LEU A 129 -2.25 -0.71 -8.52
C LEU A 129 -1.49 0.48 -9.14
N GLU A 130 -1.92 1.71 -8.90
CA GLU A 130 -1.25 2.89 -9.46
C GLU A 130 0.17 3.07 -8.91
N TYR A 131 0.44 2.74 -7.64
CA TYR A 131 1.81 2.67 -7.12
C TYR A 131 2.65 1.65 -7.88
N SER A 132 2.13 0.43 -8.04
CA SER A 132 2.82 -0.67 -8.73
C SER A 132 3.09 -0.32 -10.20
N LEU A 133 2.13 0.30 -10.88
CA LEU A 133 2.29 0.81 -12.25
C LEU A 133 3.29 1.97 -12.30
N SER A 134 3.31 2.88 -11.33
CA SER A 134 4.28 3.99 -11.30
C SER A 134 5.73 3.49 -11.20
N TRP A 135 5.94 2.39 -10.49
CA TRP A 135 7.25 1.74 -10.37
C TRP A 135 7.64 0.99 -11.63
N TYR A 136 6.70 0.24 -12.24
CA TYR A 136 6.98 -0.54 -13.43
C TYR A 136 7.13 0.32 -14.68
N LEU A 137 6.20 1.26 -14.89
CA LEU A 137 6.18 2.17 -16.04
C LEU A 137 7.16 3.34 -15.90
N GLY A 138 7.68 3.56 -14.69
CA GLY A 138 8.68 4.58 -14.41
C GLY A 138 10.04 4.24 -15.02
N GLY A 139 10.92 5.23 -15.09
CA GLY A 139 12.28 5.05 -15.63
C GLY A 139 13.32 4.46 -14.65
N ASN A 140 12.92 4.08 -13.43
CA ASN A 140 13.84 3.59 -12.41
C ASN A 140 13.91 2.05 -12.44
N HIS A 141 14.96 1.52 -13.07
CA HIS A 141 15.17 0.08 -13.25
C HIS A 141 15.22 -0.70 -11.92
N ASN A 142 15.73 -0.07 -10.84
CA ASN A 142 15.80 -0.69 -9.52
C ASN A 142 14.43 -1.10 -8.96
N LEU A 143 13.34 -0.52 -9.48
CA LEU A 143 11.98 -0.81 -9.04
C LEU A 143 11.24 -1.79 -9.95
N TRP A 144 11.75 -2.06 -11.16
CA TRP A 144 11.05 -2.88 -12.16
C TRP A 144 10.83 -4.32 -11.69
N SER A 145 11.84 -4.95 -11.09
CA SER A 145 11.75 -6.32 -10.59
C SER A 145 10.70 -6.46 -9.47
N ALA A 146 10.72 -5.57 -8.48
CA ALA A 146 9.72 -5.53 -7.41
C ALA A 146 8.31 -5.25 -7.95
N ALA A 147 8.20 -4.28 -8.87
CA ALA A 147 6.92 -3.92 -9.48
C ALA A 147 6.35 -5.06 -10.33
N ALA A 148 7.18 -5.78 -11.11
CA ALA A 148 6.76 -6.92 -11.90
C ALA A 148 6.17 -8.04 -11.04
N GLN A 149 6.80 -8.33 -9.89
CA GLN A 149 6.29 -9.31 -8.93
C GLN A 149 4.91 -8.92 -8.41
N VAL A 150 4.76 -7.68 -7.96
CA VAL A 150 3.49 -7.17 -7.41
C VAL A 150 2.40 -7.09 -8.48
N LEU A 151 2.72 -6.63 -9.69
CA LEU A 151 1.80 -6.63 -10.82
C LEU A 151 1.36 -8.07 -11.15
N GLY A 152 2.25 -9.05 -11.04
CA GLY A 152 1.90 -10.47 -11.18
C GLY A 152 0.86 -10.92 -10.14
N LEU A 153 0.99 -10.50 -8.88
CA LEU A 153 -0.02 -10.77 -7.85
C LEU A 153 -1.34 -10.04 -8.13
N LEU A 154 -1.28 -8.79 -8.63
CA LEU A 154 -2.45 -8.00 -9.01
C LEU A 154 -3.23 -8.64 -10.17
N VAL A 155 -2.54 -9.21 -11.17
CA VAL A 155 -3.17 -9.92 -12.29
C VAL A 155 -4.03 -11.08 -11.78
N GLU A 156 -3.51 -11.88 -10.85
CA GLU A 156 -4.22 -13.04 -10.29
C GLU A 156 -5.44 -12.64 -9.44
N VAL A 157 -5.36 -11.50 -8.72
CA VAL A 157 -6.44 -11.01 -7.86
C VAL A 157 -7.50 -10.25 -8.65
N MET A 158 -7.09 -9.32 -9.52
CA MET A 158 -7.99 -8.46 -10.29
C MET A 158 -8.61 -9.17 -11.50
N ARG A 159 -7.93 -10.18 -12.05
CA ARG A 159 -8.38 -10.97 -13.21
C ARG A 159 -8.80 -10.06 -14.37
N LYS A 160 -10.04 -10.19 -14.88
CA LYS A 160 -10.59 -9.40 -15.98
C LYS A 160 -10.48 -7.88 -15.76
N SER A 161 -10.58 -7.40 -14.51
CA SER A 161 -10.46 -5.96 -14.23
C SER A 161 -9.07 -5.39 -14.52
N PHE A 162 -8.05 -6.24 -14.64
CA PHE A 162 -6.69 -5.83 -15.01
C PHE A 162 -6.53 -5.58 -16.52
N GLU A 163 -7.44 -6.07 -17.36
CA GLU A 163 -7.33 -6.05 -18.83
C GLU A 163 -7.08 -4.63 -19.39
N LYS A 164 -7.75 -3.62 -18.83
CA LYS A 164 -7.60 -2.21 -19.23
C LYS A 164 -6.19 -1.65 -19.01
N HIS A 165 -5.34 -2.33 -18.24
CA HIS A 165 -3.97 -1.91 -17.95
C HIS A 165 -2.93 -2.61 -18.85
N LEU A 166 -3.33 -3.61 -19.65
CA LEU A 166 -2.42 -4.36 -20.52
C LEU A 166 -1.72 -3.46 -21.55
N SER A 167 -2.44 -2.49 -22.11
CA SER A 167 -1.90 -1.50 -23.06
C SER A 167 -0.76 -0.65 -22.47
N ARG A 168 -0.75 -0.45 -21.14
CA ARG A 168 0.33 0.24 -20.42
C ARG A 168 1.47 -0.69 -20.06
N VAL A 169 1.17 -1.91 -19.60
CA VAL A 169 2.16 -2.87 -19.05
C VAL A 169 2.97 -3.56 -20.15
N LEU A 170 2.34 -4.00 -21.24
CA LEU A 170 2.99 -4.80 -22.27
C LEU A 170 4.14 -4.09 -23.01
N PRO A 171 4.04 -2.80 -23.38
CA PRO A 171 5.16 -2.09 -24.00
C PRO A 171 6.39 -2.05 -23.11
N VAL A 172 6.20 -1.82 -21.81
CA VAL A 172 7.32 -1.75 -20.85
C VAL A 172 7.94 -3.12 -20.64
N LEU A 173 7.11 -4.16 -20.51
CA LEU A 173 7.58 -5.55 -20.47
C LEU A 173 8.45 -5.87 -21.68
N ARG A 174 8.00 -5.53 -22.89
CA ARG A 174 8.78 -5.72 -24.12
C ARG A 174 10.10 -4.96 -24.07
N ASN A 175 10.11 -3.70 -23.64
CA ASN A 175 11.31 -2.88 -23.55
C ASN A 175 12.33 -3.46 -22.55
N ILE A 176 11.88 -3.97 -21.39
CA ILE A 176 12.75 -4.62 -20.41
C ILE A 176 13.42 -5.85 -21.02
N LEU A 177 12.64 -6.73 -21.67
CA LEU A 177 13.18 -7.93 -22.31
C LEU A 177 14.13 -7.61 -23.46
N GLN A 178 13.82 -6.59 -24.27
CA GLN A 178 14.71 -6.13 -25.34
C GLN A 178 16.02 -5.54 -24.79
N SER A 179 15.95 -4.81 -23.68
CA SER A 179 17.13 -4.24 -23.01
C SER A 179 18.02 -5.34 -22.41
N ALA A 180 17.42 -6.37 -21.82
CA ALA A 180 18.17 -7.53 -21.34
C ALA A 180 18.81 -8.31 -22.49
N LEU A 181 18.10 -8.48 -23.62
CA LEU A 181 18.63 -9.16 -24.80
C LEU A 181 19.81 -8.40 -25.42
N SER A 182 19.71 -7.07 -25.56
CA SER A 182 20.81 -6.26 -26.09
C SER A 182 22.04 -6.28 -25.17
N ALA A 183 21.84 -6.32 -23.86
CA ALA A 183 22.92 -6.49 -22.88
C ALA A 183 23.63 -7.85 -23.01
N VAL A 184 22.90 -8.93 -23.31
CA VAL A 184 23.51 -10.25 -23.56
C VAL A 184 24.31 -10.25 -24.87
N THR A 185 23.77 -9.64 -25.92
CA THR A 185 24.43 -9.58 -27.25
C THR A 185 25.73 -8.76 -27.22
N SER A 186 25.81 -7.70 -26.39
CA SER A 186 27.04 -6.89 -26.26
C SER A 186 28.17 -7.62 -25.53
N ILE A 187 27.87 -8.59 -24.67
CA ILE A 187 28.84 -9.40 -23.92
C ILE A 187 29.52 -10.43 -24.82
N GLN A 188 28.84 -10.90 -25.87
CA GLN A 188 29.46 -11.75 -26.88
C GLN A 188 30.55 -11.01 -27.69
N GLN A 189 30.62 -9.67 -27.62
CA GLN A 189 31.63 -8.86 -28.29
C GLN A 189 32.71 -8.31 -27.35
N ASN A 190 32.47 -8.24 -26.03
CA ASN A 190 33.44 -7.76 -25.03
C ASN A 190 33.44 -8.73 -23.82
N SER A 191 34.58 -9.39 -23.56
CA SER A 191 34.78 -10.42 -22.52
C SER A 191 34.78 -9.89 -21.08
N SER A 192 33.73 -9.18 -20.66
CA SER A 192 33.50 -8.84 -19.24
C SER A 192 32.11 -9.28 -18.80
N ASP A 193 32.07 -10.28 -17.93
CA ASP A 193 30.86 -10.91 -17.35
C ASP A 193 29.97 -9.97 -16.50
N GLU A 194 30.38 -8.72 -16.25
CA GLU A 194 29.67 -7.79 -15.35
C GLU A 194 28.35 -7.24 -15.92
N ALA A 195 28.15 -7.22 -17.23
CA ALA A 195 26.95 -6.62 -17.82
C ALA A 195 25.68 -7.51 -17.74
N VAL A 196 25.81 -8.85 -17.65
CA VAL A 196 24.65 -9.76 -17.41
C VAL A 196 24.03 -9.49 -16.04
N ALA A 197 24.86 -9.10 -15.06
CA ALA A 197 24.41 -8.86 -13.69
C ALA A 197 23.39 -7.71 -13.58
N SER A 198 23.37 -6.78 -14.55
CA SER A 198 22.65 -5.51 -14.41
C SER A 198 21.14 -5.55 -14.76
N PHE A 199 20.61 -6.61 -15.39
CA PHE A 199 19.20 -6.65 -15.83
C PHE A 199 18.49 -8.00 -15.70
N TRP A 200 19.17 -9.04 -15.20
CA TRP A 200 18.60 -10.39 -15.17
C TRP A 200 17.38 -10.50 -14.25
N LYS A 201 17.34 -9.76 -13.13
CA LYS A 201 16.22 -9.77 -12.17
C LYS A 201 14.97 -9.18 -12.80
N GLU A 202 15.12 -8.04 -13.45
CA GLU A 202 14.06 -7.30 -14.15
C GLU A 202 13.49 -8.18 -15.25
N ALA A 203 14.34 -8.76 -16.10
CA ALA A 203 13.93 -9.68 -17.15
C ALA A 203 13.19 -10.92 -16.59
N TYR A 204 13.76 -11.56 -15.57
CA TYR A 204 13.16 -12.74 -14.94
C TYR A 204 11.76 -12.47 -14.40
N TYR A 205 11.58 -11.41 -13.60
CA TYR A 205 10.27 -11.11 -13.03
C TYR A 205 9.29 -10.54 -14.06
N SER A 206 9.76 -9.87 -15.12
CA SER A 206 8.93 -9.51 -16.27
C SER A 206 8.45 -10.75 -17.05
N LEU A 207 9.24 -11.81 -17.14
CA LEU A 207 8.79 -13.10 -17.72
C LEU A 207 7.76 -13.79 -16.83
N VAL A 208 7.96 -13.80 -15.50
CA VAL A 208 6.97 -14.34 -14.55
C VAL A 208 5.65 -13.54 -14.63
N LEU A 209 5.73 -12.22 -14.81
CA LEU A 209 4.54 -11.41 -15.07
C LEU A 209 3.89 -11.80 -16.40
N LEU A 210 4.66 -11.99 -17.46
CA LEU A 210 4.16 -12.43 -18.77
C LEU A 210 3.44 -13.77 -18.68
N GLU A 211 4.01 -14.75 -17.98
CA GLU A 211 3.38 -16.04 -17.71
C GLU A 211 1.99 -15.87 -17.10
N LYS A 212 1.88 -15.06 -16.04
CA LYS A 212 0.59 -14.80 -15.36
C LYS A 212 -0.41 -14.08 -16.26
N LEU A 213 0.06 -13.16 -17.09
CA LEU A 213 -0.77 -12.46 -18.08
C LEU A 213 -1.31 -13.44 -19.12
N LEU A 214 -0.47 -14.32 -19.66
CA LEU A 214 -0.88 -15.36 -20.60
C LEU A 214 -1.89 -16.30 -19.94
N CYS A 215 -1.61 -16.75 -18.72
CA CYS A 215 -2.53 -17.61 -17.95
C CYS A 215 -3.91 -16.96 -17.71
N GLN A 216 -3.95 -15.65 -17.51
CA GLN A 216 -5.18 -14.92 -17.18
C GLN A 216 -5.95 -14.44 -18.42
N PHE A 217 -5.26 -14.21 -19.54
CA PHE A 217 -5.77 -13.55 -20.75
C PHE A 217 -5.45 -14.32 -22.04
N HIS A 218 -5.40 -15.65 -22.00
CA HIS A 218 -5.04 -16.52 -23.15
C HIS A 218 -5.65 -16.06 -24.48
N ASN A 219 -6.96 -15.80 -24.53
CA ASN A 219 -7.66 -15.41 -25.76
C ASN A 219 -7.08 -14.12 -26.39
N LEU A 220 -6.71 -13.12 -25.59
CA LEU A 220 -6.20 -11.84 -26.11
C LEU A 220 -4.83 -11.93 -26.79
N PHE A 221 -4.04 -12.94 -26.45
CA PHE A 221 -2.70 -13.15 -27.00
C PHE A 221 -2.69 -14.12 -28.18
N PHE A 222 -3.58 -15.12 -28.19
CA PHE A 222 -3.63 -16.11 -29.26
C PHE A 222 -4.66 -15.80 -30.36
N ASP A 223 -5.70 -14.99 -30.10
CA ASP A 223 -6.68 -14.64 -31.14
C ASP A 223 -6.15 -13.58 -32.13
N ARG A 224 -5.10 -12.81 -31.78
CA ARG A 224 -4.49 -11.82 -32.70
C ARG A 224 -3.55 -12.41 -33.75
N GLU A 225 -3.29 -13.71 -33.73
CA GLU A 225 -2.52 -14.40 -34.78
C GLU A 225 -3.43 -15.10 -35.82
N PHE A 226 -4.76 -15.01 -35.68
CA PHE A 226 -5.74 -15.66 -36.58
C PHE A 226 -6.81 -14.73 -37.19
N GLU A 227 -6.56 -13.41 -37.25
CA GLU A 227 -7.32 -12.47 -38.10
C GLU A 227 -6.41 -11.71 -39.08
#